data_AF-A0A5B9M9K3-F1
#
_entry.id   AF-A0A5B9M9K3-F1
#
_cell.length_a   1.000
_cell.length_b   1.000
_cell.length_c   1.000
_cell.angle_alpha   90.00
_cell.angle_beta   90.00
_cell.angle_gamma   90.00
#
_symmetry.space_group_name_H-M   'P 1'
#
loop_
_entity.id
_entity.type
_entity.pdbx_description
1 polymer ?
#
loop_
_entity_poly.entity_id
_entity_poly.type
_entity_poly.pdbx_seq_one_letter_code
_entity_poly.pdbx_strand_id
1 'polypeptide(L)' 'MSESDHDPTQECFDNDGSYICDSCGEEIVIPLDPAGGHSQTYVEDCPVCCNPSVIHVDWDGAQAHVWAESEQDRF' A
#
# COMPACT_ATOMS: atom_id res chain seq x y z
N MET A 1 6.92 -33.86 -5.52
CA MET A 1 6.70 -32.65 -4.71
C MET A 1 7.35 -31.52 -5.48
N SER A 2 6.59 -30.91 -6.36
CA SER A 2 7.04 -29.81 -7.20
C SER A 2 5.90 -28.81 -7.17
N GLU A 3 5.84 -28.05 -6.09
CA GLU A 3 4.98 -26.88 -6.01
C GLU A 3 5.69 -25.79 -6.79
N SER A 4 5.29 -25.62 -8.04
CA SER A 4 5.63 -24.46 -8.84
C SER A 4 4.36 -24.06 -9.55
N ASP A 5 3.36 -23.73 -8.73
CA ASP A 5 2.14 -23.06 -9.13
C ASP A 5 2.54 -21.59 -9.36
N HIS A 6 3.10 -21.33 -10.53
CA HIS A 6 3.30 -19.98 -11.02
C HIS A 6 2.05 -19.67 -11.83
N ASP A 7 1.09 -18.99 -11.19
CA ASP A 7 -0.17 -18.62 -11.79
C ASP A 7 0.07 -17.61 -12.94
N PRO A 8 -0.41 -17.89 -14.17
CA PRO A 8 -0.19 -17.04 -15.34
C PRO A 8 -1.12 -15.82 -15.41
N THR A 9 -1.87 -15.47 -14.36
CA THR A 9 -2.64 -14.21 -14.28
C THR A 9 -1.77 -13.00 -13.90
N GLN A 10 -0.49 -13.01 -14.27
CA GLN A 10 0.45 -11.90 -14.03
C GLN A 10 0.03 -10.67 -14.84
N GLU A 11 -0.95 -9.96 -14.31
CA GLU A 11 -1.40 -8.66 -14.77
C GLU A 11 -0.27 -7.66 -14.54
N CYS A 12 -0.12 -6.75 -15.48
CA CYS A 12 1.01 -5.83 -15.60
C CYS A 12 1.13 -4.79 -14.49
N PHE A 13 0.38 -4.90 -13.39
CA PHE A 13 0.29 -3.92 -12.30
C PHE A 13 1.19 -4.29 -11.13
N ASP A 14 1.66 -3.28 -10.40
CA ASP A 14 2.30 -3.48 -9.10
C ASP A 14 1.31 -4.16 -8.14
N ASN A 15 1.76 -5.19 -7.42
CA ASN A 15 0.92 -5.93 -6.47
C ASN A 15 1.18 -5.49 -5.01
N ASP A 16 2.25 -4.74 -4.81
CA ASP A 16 2.67 -4.19 -3.53
C ASP A 16 3.20 -2.77 -3.72
N GLY A 17 3.12 -1.97 -2.67
CA GLY A 17 3.70 -0.64 -2.61
C GLY A 17 4.23 -0.37 -1.22
N SER A 18 5.03 0.69 -1.07
CA SER A 18 5.57 1.07 0.22
C SER A 18 5.35 2.55 0.54
N TYR A 19 5.23 2.85 1.83
CA TYR A 19 5.20 4.22 2.35
C TYR A 19 6.04 4.32 3.62
N ILE A 20 6.49 5.52 3.96
CA ILE A 20 7.15 5.79 5.24
C ILE A 20 6.11 6.25 6.25
N CYS A 21 6.00 5.57 7.39
CA CYS A 21 5.09 5.98 8.45
C CYS A 21 5.57 7.29 9.08
N ASP A 22 4.75 8.35 9.02
CA ASP A 22 5.08 9.65 9.62
C ASP A 22 5.23 9.62 11.16
N SER A 23 4.68 8.61 11.83
CA SER A 23 4.75 8.49 13.29
C SER A 23 6.03 7.84 13.80
N CYS A 24 6.46 6.70 13.21
CA CYS A 24 7.66 5.98 13.65
C CYS A 24 8.85 6.07 12.69
N GLY A 25 8.64 6.49 11.45
CA GLY A 25 9.65 6.57 10.41
C GLY A 25 10.00 5.23 9.73
N GLU A 26 9.24 4.16 10.00
CA GLU A 26 9.46 2.84 9.39
C GLU A 26 8.89 2.78 7.97
N GLU A 27 9.55 2.03 7.08
CA GLU A 27 9.03 1.71 5.75
C GLU A 27 8.03 0.55 5.86
N ILE A 28 6.79 0.81 5.48
CA ILE A 28 5.69 -0.17 5.53
C ILE A 28 5.37 -0.60 4.10
N VAL A 29 5.40 -1.90 3.85
CA VAL A 29 4.96 -2.51 2.58
C VAL A 29 3.52 -2.99 2.74
N ILE A 30 2.67 -2.65 1.77
CA ILE A 30 1.25 -2.99 1.74
C ILE A 30 0.89 -3.68 0.42
N PRO A 31 -0.07 -4.63 0.44
CA PRO A 31 -0.63 -5.17 -0.79
C PRO A 31 -1.49 -4.12 -1.48
N LEU A 32 -1.48 -4.11 -2.81
CA LEU A 32 -2.28 -3.20 -3.63
C LEU A 32 -3.32 -3.98 -4.45
N ASP A 33 -4.54 -3.44 -4.51
CA ASP A 33 -5.62 -4.00 -5.32
C ASP A 33 -6.10 -2.98 -6.36
N PRO A 34 -5.77 -3.14 -7.65
CA PRO A 34 -6.22 -2.22 -8.69
C PRO A 34 -7.74 -2.26 -8.91
N ALA A 35 -8.46 -3.29 -8.42
CA ALA A 35 -9.91 -3.37 -8.54
C ALA A 35 -10.64 -2.26 -7.73
N GLY A 36 -9.98 -1.66 -6.74
CA GLY A 36 -10.49 -0.52 -5.97
C GLY A 36 -10.55 0.81 -6.74
N GLY A 37 -10.02 0.85 -7.98
CA GLY A 37 -9.98 2.03 -8.83
C GLY A 37 -8.59 2.69 -8.89
N HIS A 38 -8.42 3.64 -9.82
CA HIS A 38 -7.13 4.27 -10.09
C HIS A 38 -6.63 5.22 -8.99
N SER A 39 -7.52 5.72 -8.14
CA SER A 39 -7.16 6.54 -6.99
C SER A 39 -7.94 6.02 -5.79
N GLN A 40 -7.20 5.65 -4.75
CA GLN A 40 -7.74 5.05 -3.55
C GLN A 40 -7.17 5.76 -2.34
N THR A 41 -8.02 6.01 -1.36
CA THR A 41 -7.64 6.58 -0.07
C THR A 41 -8.32 5.77 1.02
N TYR A 42 -7.55 5.28 1.97
CA TYR A 42 -8.05 4.49 3.10
C TYR A 42 -7.14 4.67 4.31
N VAL A 43 -7.62 4.26 5.49
CA VAL A 43 -6.86 4.35 6.73
C VAL A 43 -6.45 2.94 7.16
N GLU A 44 -5.16 2.76 7.47
CA GLU A 44 -4.66 1.57 8.14
C GLU A 44 -3.71 1.93 9.29
N ASP A 45 -3.70 1.07 10.31
CA ASP A 45 -2.75 1.19 11.41
C ASP A 45 -1.35 0.72 11.00
N CYS A 46 -0.34 1.52 11.33
CA CYS A 46 1.05 1.11 11.14
C CYS A 46 1.34 -0.17 11.95
N PRO A 47 1.82 -1.26 11.34
CA PRO A 47 2.06 -2.53 12.06
C PRO A 47 3.20 -2.46 13.08
N VAL A 48 4.00 -1.38 13.05
CA VAL A 48 5.15 -1.17 13.93
C VAL A 48 4.78 -0.33 15.15
N CYS A 49 4.01 0.74 14.96
CA CYS A 49 3.70 1.70 16.03
C CYS A 49 2.21 1.85 16.37
N CYS A 50 1.32 1.14 15.67
CA CYS A 50 -0.13 1.17 15.85
C CYS A 50 -0.76 2.56 15.74
N ASN A 51 -0.12 3.49 15.01
CA ASN A 51 -0.71 4.79 14.70
C ASN A 51 -1.43 4.72 13.35
N PRO A 52 -2.65 5.27 13.25
CA PRO A 52 -3.40 5.28 12.01
C PRO A 52 -2.73 6.20 10.98
N SER A 53 -2.56 5.67 9.77
CA SER A 53 -2.01 6.37 8.61
C SER A 53 -3.09 6.41 7.54
N VAL A 54 -3.36 7.60 6.99
CA VAL A 54 -4.17 7.78 5.79
C VAL A 54 -3.27 7.46 4.61
N ILE A 55 -3.52 6.34 3.96
CA ILE A 55 -2.77 5.83 2.82
C ILE A 55 -3.47 6.31 1.54
N HIS A 56 -2.67 6.78 0.61
CA HIS A 56 -3.09 7.14 -0.74
C HIS A 56 -2.38 6.27 -1.75
N VAL A 57 -3.15 5.75 -2.70
CA VAL A 57 -2.65 4.95 -3.82
C VAL A 57 -3.16 5.59 -5.10
N ASP A 58 -2.25 5.96 -5.99
CA ASP A 58 -2.56 6.47 -7.32
C ASP A 58 -1.87 5.60 -8.38
N TRP A 59 -2.63 5.14 -9.36
CA TRP A 59 -2.16 4.23 -10.40
C TRP A 59 -1.89 5.01 -11.71
N ASP A 60 -0.63 5.08 -12.13
CA ASP A 60 -0.22 5.57 -13.45
C ASP A 60 -0.02 4.39 -14.41
N GLY A 61 -1.12 3.97 -15.03
CA GLY A 61 -1.17 2.74 -15.80
C GLY A 61 -0.90 1.55 -14.89
N ALA A 62 0.22 0.86 -15.11
CA ALA A 62 0.65 -0.30 -14.34
C ALA A 62 1.35 0.06 -13.01
N GLN A 63 1.86 1.29 -12.89
CA GLN A 63 2.69 1.68 -11.76
C GLN A 63 1.87 2.27 -10.64
N ALA A 64 2.13 1.84 -9.41
CA ALA A 64 1.50 2.42 -8.23
C ALA A 64 2.41 3.47 -7.56
N HIS A 65 1.83 4.63 -7.26
CA HIS A 65 2.40 5.61 -6.36
C HIS A 65 1.68 5.55 -5.03
N VAL A 66 2.43 5.24 -3.97
CA VAL A 66 1.90 5.11 -2.61
C VAL A 66 2.56 6.14 -1.71
N TRP A 67 1.74 6.84 -0.92
CA TRP A 67 2.21 7.70 0.16
C TRP A 67 1.21 7.67 1.30
N ALA A 68 1.64 8.08 2.49
CA ALA A 68 0.76 8.17 3.64
C ALA A 68 0.97 9.48 4.39
N GLU A 69 -0.07 9.87 5.12
CA GLU A 69 -0.04 10.95 6.10
C GLU A 69 -0.60 10.45 7.43
N SER A 70 -0.19 11.05 8.54
CA SER A 70 -0.78 10.71 9.85
C SER A 70 -2.24 11.18 9.92
N GLU A 71 -3.17 10.29 10.29
CA GLU A 71 -4.58 10.68 10.49
C GLU A 71 -4.74 11.59 11.72
N GLN A 72 -3.88 11.40 12.72
CA GLN A 72 -3.93 12.19 13.93
C GLN A 72 -3.27 13.56 13.70
N ASP A 73 -4.09 14.49 13.22
CA ASP A 73 -3.92 15.92 13.48
C ASP A 73 -3.65 16.11 14.99
N ARG A 74 -2.41 16.51 15.26
CA ARG A 74 -1.80 16.69 16.58
C ARG A 74 -2.56 17.73 17.40
N PHE A 75 -3.52 17.29 18.22
CA PHE A 75 -4.14 18.08 19.28
C PHE A 75 -3.29 18.12 20.55
#